data_AF-A0A841GSI2-F1
#
_entry.id   AF-A0A841GSI2-F1
#
_cell.length_a   1.000
_cell.length_b   1.000
_cell.length_c   1.000
_cell.angle_alpha   90.00
_cell.angle_beta   90.00
_cell.angle_gamma   90.00
#
_symmetry.space_group_name_H-M   'P 1'
#
loop_
_entity.id
_entity.type
_entity.pdbx_description
1 polymer ?
#
loop_
_entity_poly.entity_id
_entity_poly.type
_entity_poly.pdbx_seq_one_letter_code
_entity_poly.pdbx_strand_id
1 'polypeptide(L)' 'MPMYRYVCKSCGHEKVELHSINDNPDITCDVCGSKMERAIGRVGIVFKGSGFYITDSRKSSSTSSSDSSSK' A
#
# COMPACT_ATOMS: atom_id res chain seq x y z
N MET A 1 16.40 -2.72 16.79
CA MET A 1 16.36 -3.62 15.62
C MET A 1 14.94 -4.18 15.53
N PRO A 2 14.21 -3.95 14.43
CA PRO A 2 12.82 -4.39 14.31
C PRO A 2 12.70 -5.91 14.21
N MET A 3 11.57 -6.44 14.69
CA MET A 3 11.16 -7.82 14.45
C MET A 3 10.20 -7.88 13.27
N TYR A 4 10.45 -8.78 12.33
CA TYR A 4 9.60 -8.99 11.18
C TYR A 4 8.98 -10.39 11.23
N ARG A 5 7.70 -10.46 10.90
CA ARG A 5 6.96 -11.72 10.77
C ARG A 5 7.03 -12.17 9.32
N TYR A 6 7.28 -13.45 9.11
CA TYR A 6 7.31 -14.11 7.82
C TYR A 6 6.29 -15.24 7.80
N VAL A 7 5.62 -15.41 6.66
CA VAL A 7 4.59 -16.43 6.48
C VAL A 7 4.91 -17.21 5.21
N CYS A 8 4.86 -18.55 5.33
CA CYS A 8 5.05 -19.44 4.21
C CYS A 8 3.74 -19.61 3.43
N LYS A 9 3.73 -19.31 2.13
CA LYS A 9 2.55 -19.50 1.27
C LYS A 9 2.15 -20.96 1.04
N SER A 10 3.12 -21.88 1.07
CA SER A 10 2.87 -23.30 0.78
C SER A 10 2.21 -24.06 1.93
N CYS A 11 2.64 -23.82 3.17
CA CYS A 11 2.19 -24.58 4.35
C CYS A 11 1.54 -23.71 5.44
N GLY A 12 1.55 -22.38 5.32
CA GLY A 12 0.98 -21.47 6.31
C GLY A 12 1.81 -21.27 7.58
N HIS A 13 3.02 -21.82 7.67
CA HIS A 13 3.88 -21.66 8.84
C HIS A 13 4.32 -20.19 9.02
N GLU A 14 4.23 -19.68 10.24
CA GLU A 14 4.67 -18.32 10.60
C GLU A 14 5.99 -18.36 11.39
N LYS A 15 6.89 -17.42 11.12
CA LYS A 15 8.16 -17.25 11.84
C LYS A 15 8.39 -15.78 12.15
N VAL A 16 9.03 -15.46 13.27
CA VAL A 16 9.42 -14.10 13.65
C VAL A 16 10.93 -14.03 13.78
N GLU A 17 11.55 -13.08 13.09
CA GLU A 17 13.01 -12.88 13.14
C GLU A 17 13.38 -11.40 13.33
N LEU A 18 14.51 -11.17 13.99
CA LEU A 18 15.11 -9.86 14.22
C LEU A 18 16.06 -9.53 13.07
N HIS A 19 15.79 -8.45 12.33
CA HIS A 19 16.61 -8.04 11.19
C HIS A 19 16.77 -6.52 11.14
N SER A 20 17.87 -6.04 10.55
CA SER A 20 17.98 -4.62 10.24
C SER A 20 17.02 -4.27 9.10
N ILE A 21 16.70 -2.98 8.96
CA ILE A 21 15.85 -2.51 7.86
C ILE A 21 16.59 -2.51 6.51
N ASN A 22 17.92 -2.42 6.54
CA ASN A 22 18.77 -2.43 5.35
C ASN A 22 19.26 -3.83 4.97
N ASP A 23 18.94 -4.85 5.77
CA ASP A 23 19.32 -6.23 5.47
C ASP A 23 18.30 -6.85 4.53
N ASN A 24 18.76 -7.72 3.63
CA ASN A 24 17.91 -8.47 2.71
C ASN A 24 17.99 -9.97 3.03
N PRO A 25 17.30 -10.44 4.08
CA PRO A 25 17.40 -11.83 4.53
C PRO A 25 16.66 -12.79 3.60
N ASP A 26 17.33 -13.84 3.13
CA ASP A 26 16.72 -14.93 2.36
C ASP A 26 16.16 -15.98 3.32
N ILE A 27 14.87 -15.86 3.65
CA ILE A 27 14.21 -16.71 4.65
C ILE A 27 13.49 -17.87 3.97
N THR A 28 13.84 -19.08 4.40
CA THR A 28 13.25 -20.34 3.93
C THR A 28 12.42 -21.00 5.04
N CYS A 29 11.42 -21.77 4.63
CA CYS A 29 10.55 -22.48 5.56
C CYS A 29 11.19 -23.78 6.04
N ASP A 30 11.33 -23.96 7.36
CA ASP A 30 11.88 -25.17 7.97
C ASP A 30 11.01 -26.43 7.75
N VAL A 31 9.74 -26.27 7.36
CA VAL A 31 8.79 -27.38 7.18
C VAL A 31 8.74 -27.88 5.74
N CYS A 32 8.82 -26.99 4.76
CA CYS A 32 8.59 -27.33 3.35
C CYS A 32 9.68 -26.82 2.39
N GLY A 33 10.68 -26.10 2.88
CA GLY A 33 11.81 -25.59 2.09
C GLY A 33 11.48 -24.46 1.12
N SER A 34 10.22 -24.04 0.98
CA SER A 34 9.85 -22.92 0.11
C SER A 34 10.24 -21.57 0.72
N LYS A 35 10.40 -20.55 -0.13
CA LYS A 35 10.67 -19.17 0.30
C LYS A 35 9.50 -18.60 1.12
N MET A 36 9.83 -17.89 2.19
CA MET A 36 8.85 -17.19 3.02
C MET A 36 8.78 -15.71 2.64
N GLU A 37 7.59 -15.13 2.76
CA GLU A 37 7.37 -13.71 2.50
C GLU A 37 7.10 -12.97 3.81
N ARG A 38 7.56 -11.70 3.89
CA ARG A 38 7.31 -10.85 5.05
C ARG A 38 5.82 -10.52 5.13
N ALA A 39 5.17 -10.90 6.23
CA ALA A 39 3.79 -10.56 6.49
C ALA A 39 3.68 -9.11 6.95
N ILE A 40 2.95 -8.32 6.17
CA ILE A 40 2.57 -6.95 6.52
C ILE A 40 1.20 -7.02 7.18
N GLY A 41 1.12 -6.53 8.42
CA GLY A 41 -0.13 -6.45 9.15
C GLY A 41 -1.15 -5.56 8.44
N ARG A 42 -2.44 -5.88 8.57
CA ARG A 42 -3.51 -5.01 8.09
C ARG A 42 -3.60 -3.80 9.02
N VAL A 43 -3.16 -2.64 8.55
CA VAL A 43 -3.27 -1.37 9.27
C VAL A 43 -4.48 -0.61 8.72
N GLY A 44 -5.43 -0.25 9.59
CA GLY A 44 -6.54 0.61 9.21
C GLY A 44 -6.06 2.04 9.02
N ILE A 45 -6.14 2.56 7.80
CA ILE A 45 -5.85 3.97 7.51
C ILE A 45 -7.15 4.77 7.60
N VAL A 46 -7.10 5.91 8.31
CA VAL A 46 -8.24 6.84 8.40
C VAL A 46 -7.78 8.19 7.88
N PHE A 47 -8.37 8.63 6.76
CA PHE A 47 -8.12 9.96 6.22
C PHE A 47 -9.02 10.97 6.91
N LYS A 48 -8.44 11.88 7.71
CA LYS A 48 -9.15 13.01 8.31
C LYS A 48 -8.69 14.29 7.63
N GLY A 49 -9.54 14.86 6.76
CA GLY A 49 -9.31 16.15 6.11
C GLY A 49 -10.45 16.54 5.18
N SER A 50 -10.86 17.81 5.18
CA SER A 50 -11.95 18.35 4.35
C SER A 50 -11.59 18.56 2.88
N GLY A 51 -10.38 18.20 2.44
CA GLY A 51 -9.79 18.65 1.17
C GLY A 51 -9.29 17.55 0.21
N PHE A 52 -9.48 16.26 0.51
CA PHE A 52 -8.95 15.17 -0.34
C PHE A 52 -9.66 15.03 -1.71
N TYR A 53 -10.77 15.75 -1.92
CA TYR A 53 -11.57 15.65 -3.16
C TYR A 53 -11.19 16.66 -4.26
N ILE A 54 -10.35 17.66 -3.99
CA ILE A 54 -10.24 18.83 -4.90
C ILE A 54 -8.98 18.79 -5.78
N THR A 55 -7.95 18.02 -5.43
CA THR A 55 -6.64 18.10 -6.12
C THR A 55 -6.54 17.36 -7.46
N ASP A 56 -7.43 16.41 -7.78
CA ASP A 56 -7.37 15.67 -9.05
C ASP A 56 -8.48 16.05 -10.07
N SER A 57 -9.43 16.91 -9.66
CA SER A 57 -10.43 17.44 -10.58
C SER A 57 -9.77 18.50 -11.49
N ARG A 58 -9.16 18.05 -12.59
CA ARG A 58 -8.68 18.92 -13.67
C ARG A 58 -9.79 19.89 -14.05
N LYS A 59 -9.60 21.18 -13.77
CA LYS A 59 -10.50 22.25 -14.20
C LYS A 59 -10.49 22.24 -15.74
N SER A 60 -11.55 21.75 -16.36
CA SER A 60 -11.75 21.88 -17.80
C SER A 60 -11.69 23.36 -18.17
N SER A 61 -10.83 23.69 -19.11
CA SER A 61 -10.63 25.03 -19.66
C SER A 61 -11.98 25.67 -20.02
N SER A 62 -12.31 26.78 -19.38
CA SER A 62 -13.39 27.66 -19.83
C SER A 62 -12.94 28.35 -21.11
N THR A 63 -13.14 27.69 -22.25
CA THR A 63 -13.07 28.32 -23.57
C THR A 63 -14.36 29.10 -23.77
N SER A 64 -14.21 30.41 -23.85
CA SER A 64 -15.17 31.39 -24.33
C SER A 64 -15.93 30.92 -25.57
N SER A 65 -17.25 31.03 -25.56
CA SER A 65 -18.07 31.19 -26.77
C SER A 65 -19.31 32.00 -26.42
N SER A 66 -19.35 33.15 -27.07
CA SER A 66 -20.41 34.13 -27.17
C SER A 66 -21.72 33.55 -27.71
N ASP A 67 -22.79 34.34 -27.55
CA ASP A 67 -23.91 34.52 -28.50
C ASP A 67 -25.32 34.00 -28.09
N SER A 68 -26.17 34.99 -27.74
CA SER A 68 -27.51 35.22 -28.28
C SER A 68 -28.81 34.65 -27.65
N SER A 69 -29.68 35.63 -27.37
CA SER A 69 -31.15 35.67 -27.59
C SER A 69 -32.08 35.08 -26.52
N SER A 70 -32.76 35.91 -25.71
CA SER A 70 -34.02 36.65 -25.99
C SER A 70 -35.31 35.82 -25.80
N LYS A 71 -35.99 36.03 -24.66
CA LYS A 71 -37.40 36.45 -24.56
C LYS A 71 -37.77 36.73 -23.11
#